data_AF-A0A6B0WKF2-F1
#
_entry.id   AF-A0A6B0WKF2-F1
#
_cell.length_a   1.000
_cell.length_b   1.000
_cell.length_c   1.000
_cell.angle_alpha   90.00
_cell.angle_beta   90.00
_cell.angle_gamma   90.00
#
_symmetry.space_group_name_H-M   'P 1'
#
loop_
_entity.id
_entity.type
_entity.pdbx_description
1 polymer ?
#
loop_
_entity_poly.entity_id
_entity_poly.type
_entity_poly.pdbx_seq_one_letter_code
_entity_poly.pdbx_strand_id
1 'polypeptide(L)'
;MTLFETANELRLQLEAASTADTEDELLARGQTVRSDIASAAEYLEAVQSYRAAIGRTDPPRLDTSAIRQAIGRFRGALSKSGPKALQQQSAATLHDVVADQIRRVDRWARSTWRDNFATVEELLERANSADLHGTTTDKVRAQNRARTLGVVRNLDPIRERSELEAHLKTRGLGACIEQVNKLIQELREVIADIDRDHARRPPEVQVAIQRATSSGGLPLSEVTPELMAALRSAGVLDAFVVRRS
;
A
#
# COMPACT_ATOMS: atom_id res chain seq x y z
N MET A 1 -69.14 15.11 -8.24
CA MET A 1 -67.69 15.43 -8.34
C MET A 1 -67.39 15.71 -9.79
N THR A 2 -66.97 16.93 -10.10
CA THR A 2 -66.70 17.37 -11.47
C THR A 2 -65.26 17.01 -11.87
N LEU A 3 -64.99 16.86 -13.18
CA LEU A 3 -63.63 16.63 -13.70
C LEU A 3 -62.62 17.69 -13.22
N PHE A 4 -63.09 18.91 -12.95
CA PHE A 4 -62.30 20.00 -12.40
C PHE A 4 -61.90 19.75 -10.94
N GLU A 5 -62.80 19.23 -10.10
CA GLU A 5 -62.51 18.86 -8.72
C GLU A 5 -61.51 17.70 -8.65
N THR A 6 -61.69 16.67 -9.49
CA THR A 6 -60.75 15.53 -9.57
C THR A 6 -59.37 15.94 -10.06
N ALA A 7 -59.27 16.85 -11.02
CA ALA A 7 -57.99 17.35 -11.53
C ALA A 7 -57.26 18.23 -10.49
N ASN A 8 -58.00 19.01 -9.71
CA ASN A 8 -57.41 19.88 -8.69
C ASN A 8 -56.98 19.07 -7.44
N GLU A 9 -57.72 18.02 -7.10
CA GLU A 9 -57.34 17.06 -6.06
C GLU A 9 -56.09 16.26 -6.46
N LEU A 10 -56.01 15.80 -7.72
CA LEU A 10 -54.81 15.14 -8.25
C LEU A 10 -53.61 16.08 -8.28
N ARG A 11 -53.81 17.36 -8.63
CA ARG A 11 -52.75 18.39 -8.59
C ARG A 11 -52.27 18.63 -7.17
N LEU A 12 -53.17 18.73 -6.19
CA LEU A 12 -52.82 18.88 -4.77
C LEU A 12 -52.11 17.64 -4.22
N GLN A 13 -52.52 16.45 -4.61
CA GLN A 13 -51.84 15.19 -4.25
C GLN A 13 -50.44 15.10 -4.89
N LEU A 14 -50.28 15.54 -6.15
CA LEU A 14 -48.99 15.62 -6.83
C LEU A 14 -48.08 16.71 -6.24
N GLU A 15 -48.62 17.88 -5.89
CA GLU A 15 -47.87 18.94 -5.20
C GLU A 15 -47.39 18.45 -3.82
N ALA A 16 -48.29 17.85 -3.02
CA ALA A 16 -47.97 17.31 -1.70
C ALA A 16 -46.96 16.15 -1.78
N ALA A 17 -47.13 15.22 -2.73
CA ALA A 17 -46.17 14.14 -2.98
C ALA A 17 -44.82 14.70 -3.44
N SER A 18 -44.80 15.74 -4.28
CA SER A 18 -43.55 16.34 -4.74
C SER A 18 -42.78 17.04 -3.62
N THR A 19 -43.47 17.71 -2.67
CA THR A 19 -42.84 18.39 -1.54
C THR A 19 -42.37 17.46 -0.44
N ALA A 20 -43.07 16.35 -0.19
CA ALA A 20 -42.67 15.37 0.82
C ALA A 20 -41.44 14.53 0.39
N ASP A 21 -41.37 14.14 -0.89
CA ASP A 21 -40.28 13.29 -1.41
C ASP A 21 -38.99 14.09 -1.69
N THR A 22 -39.11 15.37 -2.10
CA THR A 22 -37.93 16.19 -2.40
C THR A 22 -37.22 16.73 -1.17
N GLU A 23 -37.89 16.97 -0.04
CA GLU A 23 -37.21 17.43 1.18
C GLU A 23 -36.32 16.32 1.77
N ASP A 24 -36.80 15.09 1.83
CA ASP A 24 -36.03 13.93 2.31
C ASP A 24 -34.88 13.57 1.36
N GLU A 25 -35.10 13.60 0.04
CA GLU A 25 -34.03 13.35 -0.94
C GLU A 25 -32.93 14.42 -0.89
N LEU A 26 -33.32 15.70 -0.74
CA LEU A 26 -32.36 16.81 -0.63
C LEU A 26 -31.57 16.74 0.68
N LEU A 27 -32.23 16.37 1.79
CA LEU A 27 -31.54 16.12 3.05
C LEU A 27 -30.53 14.97 2.93
N ALA A 28 -30.93 13.85 2.33
CA ALA A 28 -30.05 12.72 2.09
C ALA A 28 -28.84 13.10 1.22
N ARG A 29 -29.06 13.78 0.09
CA ARG A 29 -27.98 14.28 -0.78
C ARG A 29 -27.06 15.26 -0.06
N GLY A 30 -27.62 16.13 0.78
CA GLY A 30 -26.86 17.06 1.61
C GLY A 30 -25.95 16.33 2.60
N GLN A 31 -26.46 15.27 3.24
CA GLN A 31 -25.67 14.41 4.11
C GLN A 31 -24.55 13.70 3.36
N THR A 32 -24.81 13.18 2.15
CA THR A 32 -23.79 12.56 1.30
C THR A 32 -22.68 13.55 0.96
N VAL A 33 -23.02 14.73 0.43
CA VAL A 33 -22.01 15.75 0.08
C VAL A 33 -21.18 16.15 1.31
N ARG A 34 -21.82 16.33 2.47
CA ARG A 34 -21.11 16.63 3.73
C ARG A 34 -20.18 15.49 4.12
N SER A 35 -20.64 14.24 4.05
CA SER A 35 -19.86 13.05 4.38
C SER A 35 -18.66 12.87 3.46
N ASP A 36 -18.83 13.09 2.15
CA ASP A 36 -17.77 13.00 1.15
C ASP A 36 -16.68 14.05 1.40
N ILE A 37 -17.09 15.29 1.68
CA ILE A 37 -16.16 16.38 1.99
C ILE A 37 -15.42 16.11 3.30
N ALA A 38 -16.12 15.65 4.34
CA ALA A 38 -15.50 15.28 5.61
C ALA A 38 -14.48 14.15 5.44
N SER A 39 -14.86 13.08 4.74
CA SER A 39 -13.97 11.94 4.44
C SER A 39 -12.75 12.38 3.61
N ALA A 40 -12.94 13.27 2.64
CA ALA A 40 -11.85 13.84 1.86
C ALA A 40 -10.90 14.68 2.73
N ALA A 41 -11.44 15.49 3.65
CA ALA A 41 -10.64 16.29 4.58
C ALA A 41 -9.82 15.41 5.53
N GLU A 42 -10.44 14.40 6.14
CA GLU A 42 -9.76 13.41 7.00
C GLU A 42 -8.64 12.70 6.24
N TYR A 43 -8.89 12.29 4.99
CA TYR A 43 -7.87 11.67 4.15
C TYR A 43 -6.70 12.61 3.87
N LEU A 44 -6.97 13.88 3.53
CA LEU A 44 -5.93 14.88 3.28
C LEU A 44 -5.09 15.17 4.53
N GLU A 45 -5.70 15.21 5.72
CA GLU A 45 -5.00 15.35 6.99
C GLU A 45 -4.11 14.13 7.31
N ALA A 46 -4.62 12.92 7.03
CA ALA A 46 -3.84 11.70 7.17
C ALA A 46 -2.63 11.69 6.21
N VAL A 47 -2.80 12.16 4.97
CA VAL A 47 -1.70 12.34 4.01
C VAL A 47 -0.69 13.38 4.48
N GLN A 48 -1.14 14.48 5.07
CA GLN A 48 -0.26 15.49 5.63
C GLN A 48 0.58 14.92 6.78
N SER A 49 -0.05 14.14 7.66
CA SER A 49 0.62 13.43 8.76
C SER A 49 1.64 12.42 8.22
N TYR A 50 1.27 11.66 7.19
CA TYR A 50 2.17 10.75 6.49
C TYR A 50 3.39 11.48 5.92
N ARG A 51 3.17 12.58 5.19
CA ARG A 51 4.24 13.41 4.61
C ARG A 51 5.21 13.92 5.67
N ALA A 52 4.69 14.38 6.81
CA ALA A 52 5.49 14.83 7.93
C ALA A 52 6.34 13.67 8.52
N ALA A 53 5.74 12.50 8.69
CA ALA A 53 6.42 11.33 9.24
C ALA A 53 7.57 10.82 8.37
N ILE A 54 7.45 10.91 7.04
CA ILE A 54 8.52 10.52 6.11
C ILE A 54 9.51 11.66 5.79
N GLY A 55 9.34 12.85 6.38
CA GLY A 55 10.24 13.99 6.18
C GLY A 55 10.27 14.56 4.74
N ARG A 56 9.24 14.29 3.92
CA ARG A 56 9.17 14.79 2.54
C ARG A 56 8.66 16.23 2.51
N THR A 57 9.36 17.10 1.78
CA THR A 57 8.99 18.51 1.63
C THR A 57 8.05 18.75 0.46
N ASP A 58 8.01 17.85 -0.52
CA ASP A 58 7.16 17.92 -1.71
C ASP A 58 5.72 17.49 -1.38
N PRO A 59 4.73 18.42 -1.43
CA PRO A 59 3.33 18.04 -1.24
C PRO A 59 2.75 17.41 -2.51
N PRO A 60 1.65 16.63 -2.39
CA PRO A 60 0.88 16.24 -3.55
C PRO A 60 0.36 17.48 -4.30
N ARG A 61 0.45 17.45 -5.63
CA ARG A 61 -0.01 18.56 -6.49
C ARG A 61 -1.53 18.61 -6.56
N LEU A 62 -2.13 19.53 -5.81
CA LEU A 62 -3.55 19.83 -5.83
C LEU A 62 -3.87 20.98 -6.79
N ASP A 63 -4.96 20.85 -7.54
CA ASP A 63 -5.51 21.95 -8.32
C ASP A 63 -6.35 22.87 -7.43
N THR A 64 -5.66 23.76 -6.71
CA THR A 64 -6.32 24.70 -5.79
C THR A 64 -7.27 25.66 -6.50
N SER A 65 -7.09 25.89 -7.80
CA SER A 65 -7.98 26.75 -8.60
C SER A 65 -9.29 26.04 -8.88
N ALA A 66 -9.23 24.78 -9.35
CA ALA A 66 -10.41 23.95 -9.59
C ALA A 66 -11.22 23.73 -8.30
N ILE A 67 -10.54 23.44 -7.18
CA ILE A 67 -11.21 23.30 -5.86
C ILE A 67 -11.96 24.59 -5.50
N ARG A 68 -11.28 25.75 -5.53
CA ARG A 68 -11.88 27.04 -5.19
C ARG A 68 -13.06 27.38 -6.10
N GLN A 69 -12.93 27.12 -7.39
CA GLN A 69 -13.99 27.37 -8.37
C GLN A 69 -15.20 26.47 -8.12
N ALA A 70 -15.00 25.18 -7.84
CA ALA A 70 -16.09 24.25 -7.56
C ALA A 70 -16.84 24.61 -6.28
N ILE A 71 -16.11 24.93 -5.20
CA ILE A 71 -16.69 25.42 -3.94
C ILE A 71 -17.46 26.72 -4.17
N GLY A 72 -16.87 27.67 -4.92
CA GLY A 72 -17.52 28.96 -5.22
C GLY A 72 -18.82 28.79 -6.00
N ARG A 73 -18.82 27.94 -7.04
CA ARG A 73 -20.02 27.62 -7.83
C ARG A 73 -21.10 26.97 -6.98
N PHE A 74 -20.74 26.00 -6.13
CA PHE A 74 -21.68 25.33 -5.25
C PHE A 74 -22.27 26.28 -4.20
N ARG A 75 -21.44 27.14 -3.58
CA ARG A 75 -21.92 28.18 -2.65
C ARG A 75 -22.86 29.18 -3.34
N GLY A 76 -22.55 29.59 -4.56
CA GLY A 76 -23.43 30.46 -5.35
C GLY A 76 -24.78 29.80 -5.65
N ALA A 77 -24.77 28.51 -6.03
CA ALA A 77 -25.98 27.74 -6.26
C ALA A 77 -26.82 27.58 -4.98
N LEU A 78 -26.18 27.28 -3.84
CA LEU A 78 -26.84 27.22 -2.52
C LEU A 78 -27.48 28.56 -2.15
N SER A 79 -26.78 29.68 -2.37
CA SER A 79 -27.31 31.01 -2.08
C SER A 79 -28.51 31.39 -2.96
N LYS A 80 -28.55 30.93 -4.22
CA LYS A 80 -29.60 31.29 -5.18
C LYS A 80 -30.80 30.35 -5.14
N SER A 81 -30.57 29.06 -4.91
CA SER A 81 -31.58 28.00 -5.06
C SER A 81 -31.80 27.19 -3.78
N GLY A 82 -31.12 27.54 -2.69
CA GLY A 82 -31.25 26.83 -1.42
C GLY A 82 -30.89 25.35 -1.55
N PRO A 83 -31.59 24.46 -0.83
CA PRO A 83 -31.34 23.02 -0.87
C PRO A 83 -31.39 22.42 -2.28
N LYS A 84 -32.19 22.95 -3.21
CA LYS A 84 -32.27 22.46 -4.61
C LYS A 84 -30.93 22.51 -5.35
N ALA A 85 -29.94 23.28 -4.87
CA ALA A 85 -28.58 23.27 -5.38
C ALA A 85 -27.88 21.90 -5.31
N LEU A 86 -28.34 21.01 -4.41
CA LEU A 86 -27.84 19.64 -4.26
C LEU A 86 -28.25 18.71 -5.42
N GLN A 87 -29.27 19.09 -6.19
CA GLN A 87 -29.68 18.42 -7.42
C GLN A 87 -29.08 19.08 -8.67
N GLN A 88 -28.38 20.20 -8.53
CA GLN A 88 -27.80 20.94 -9.65
C GLN A 88 -26.40 20.43 -10.02
N GLN A 89 -26.00 20.71 -11.26
CA GLN A 89 -24.67 20.40 -11.80
C GLN A 89 -23.52 20.92 -10.93
N SER A 90 -23.73 21.98 -10.14
CA SER A 90 -22.73 22.51 -9.22
C SER A 90 -22.34 21.54 -8.11
N ALA A 91 -23.28 20.74 -7.60
CA ALA A 91 -23.00 19.73 -6.58
C ALA A 91 -22.21 18.54 -7.17
N ALA A 92 -22.62 18.06 -8.34
CA ALA A 92 -21.89 17.04 -9.09
C ALA A 92 -20.46 17.49 -9.42
N THR A 93 -20.30 18.72 -9.91
CA THR A 93 -18.98 19.30 -10.21
C THR A 93 -18.08 19.35 -8.97
N LEU A 94 -18.63 19.69 -7.80
CA LEU A 94 -17.87 19.69 -6.55
C LEU A 94 -17.41 18.28 -6.18
N HIS A 95 -18.31 17.30 -6.27
CA HIS A 95 -17.98 15.90 -5.99
C HIS A 95 -16.89 15.37 -6.94
N ASP A 96 -17.02 15.62 -8.25
CA ASP A 96 -16.04 15.20 -9.25
C ASP A 96 -14.66 15.80 -9.00
N VAL A 97 -14.61 17.11 -8.71
CA VAL A 97 -13.34 17.79 -8.38
C VAL A 97 -12.71 17.19 -7.13
N VAL A 98 -13.49 16.98 -6.06
CA VAL A 98 -12.98 16.36 -4.83
C VAL A 98 -12.44 14.95 -5.11
N ALA A 99 -13.20 14.10 -5.81
CA ALA A 99 -12.79 12.75 -6.17
C ALA A 99 -11.49 12.74 -6.98
N ASP A 100 -11.36 13.63 -7.98
CA ASP A 100 -10.15 13.75 -8.78
C ASP A 100 -8.93 14.21 -7.99
N GLN A 101 -9.11 15.15 -7.06
CA GLN A 101 -8.03 15.57 -6.17
C GLN A 101 -7.61 14.44 -5.23
N ILE A 102 -8.57 13.69 -4.67
CA ILE A 102 -8.27 12.52 -3.83
C ILE A 102 -7.52 11.45 -4.62
N ARG A 103 -7.89 11.17 -5.86
CA ARG A 103 -7.14 10.24 -6.73
C ARG A 103 -5.72 10.69 -7.02
N ARG A 104 -5.45 11.99 -7.10
CA ARG A 104 -4.08 12.53 -7.29
C ARG A 104 -3.25 12.32 -6.02
N VAL A 105 -3.84 12.60 -4.87
CA VAL A 105 -3.20 12.43 -3.56
C VAL A 105 -2.94 10.96 -3.27
N ASP A 106 -3.89 10.09 -3.56
CA ASP A 106 -3.78 8.64 -3.40
C ASP A 106 -2.60 8.06 -4.21
N ARG A 107 -2.50 8.44 -5.49
CA ARG A 107 -1.37 8.08 -6.33
C ARG A 107 -0.04 8.58 -5.77
N TRP A 108 0.01 9.81 -5.26
CA TRP A 108 1.21 10.36 -4.64
C TRP A 108 1.60 9.57 -3.37
N ALA A 109 0.65 9.28 -2.49
CA ALA A 109 0.90 8.56 -1.24
C ALA A 109 1.45 7.15 -1.52
N ARG A 110 0.81 6.42 -2.44
CA ARG A 110 1.23 5.07 -2.88
C ARG A 110 2.59 5.07 -3.57
N SER A 111 2.84 6.04 -4.45
CA SER A 111 4.15 6.16 -5.11
C SER A 111 5.24 6.41 -4.08
N THR A 112 5.03 7.37 -3.18
CA THR A 112 6.01 7.73 -2.16
C THR A 112 6.26 6.58 -1.19
N TRP A 113 5.22 5.80 -0.87
CA TRP A 113 5.37 4.58 -0.08
C TRP A 113 6.27 3.56 -0.78
N ARG A 114 6.01 3.28 -2.06
CA ARG A 114 6.81 2.33 -2.86
C ARG A 114 8.24 2.79 -3.05
N ASP A 115 8.49 4.09 -3.20
CA ASP A 115 9.84 4.65 -3.31
C ASP A 115 10.73 4.27 -2.11
N ASN A 116 10.16 4.13 -0.92
CA ASN A 116 10.91 3.69 0.27
C ASN A 116 11.47 2.26 0.12
N PHE A 117 10.86 1.45 -0.76
CA PHE A 117 11.29 0.08 -1.05
C PHE A 117 12.17 -0.04 -2.29
N ALA A 118 12.29 1.01 -3.11
CA ALA A 118 13.07 0.96 -4.35
C ALA A 118 14.55 0.63 -4.09
N THR A 119 15.11 1.17 -2.99
CA THR A 119 16.51 0.93 -2.59
C THR A 119 16.78 -0.47 -2.02
N VAL A 120 15.75 -1.31 -1.90
CA VAL A 120 15.86 -2.67 -1.34
C VAL A 120 15.29 -3.73 -2.28
N GLU A 121 14.87 -3.38 -3.48
CA GLU A 121 14.26 -4.31 -4.43
C GLU A 121 15.23 -5.46 -4.77
N GLU A 122 16.49 -5.16 -5.05
CA GLU A 122 17.54 -6.15 -5.26
C GLU A 122 17.74 -7.08 -4.04
N LEU A 123 17.60 -6.56 -2.82
CA LEU A 123 17.73 -7.36 -1.60
C LEU A 123 16.54 -8.30 -1.43
N LEU A 124 15.32 -7.84 -1.77
CA LEU A 124 14.12 -8.65 -1.73
C LEU A 124 14.19 -9.79 -2.76
N GLU A 125 14.66 -9.51 -3.97
CA GLU A 125 14.89 -10.53 -5.00
C GLU A 125 15.95 -11.53 -4.56
N ARG A 126 17.07 -11.03 -4.05
CA ARG A 126 18.19 -11.86 -3.59
C ARG A 126 17.81 -12.77 -2.42
N ALA A 127 17.01 -12.29 -1.48
CA ALA A 127 16.51 -13.09 -0.36
C ALA A 127 15.65 -14.28 -0.81
N ASN A 128 14.98 -14.15 -1.97
CA ASN A 128 14.15 -15.19 -2.55
C ASN A 128 14.90 -16.02 -3.62
N SER A 129 16.14 -15.66 -3.96
CA SER A 129 16.95 -16.39 -4.92
C SER A 129 17.48 -17.71 -4.35
N ALA A 130 17.62 -18.71 -5.23
CA ALA A 130 18.32 -19.95 -4.93
C ALA A 130 19.83 -19.73 -4.66
N ASP A 131 20.38 -18.61 -5.16
CA ASP A 131 21.81 -18.26 -5.09
C ASP A 131 22.22 -17.62 -3.74
N LEU A 132 21.30 -17.53 -2.77
CA LEU A 132 21.66 -17.09 -1.43
C LEU A 132 22.36 -18.25 -0.68
N HIS A 133 23.69 -18.19 -0.56
CA HIS A 133 24.54 -19.29 -0.09
C HIS A 133 24.77 -19.33 1.45
N GLY A 134 23.71 -19.07 2.23
CA GLY A 134 23.72 -19.09 3.70
C GLY A 134 23.38 -20.44 4.34
N THR A 135 23.42 -20.50 5.67
CA THR A 135 22.83 -21.62 6.43
C THR A 135 21.31 -21.63 6.27
N THR A 136 20.65 -22.77 6.51
CA THR A 136 19.18 -22.86 6.44
C THR A 136 18.50 -21.82 7.33
N THR A 137 19.00 -21.61 8.54
CA THR A 137 18.44 -20.63 9.49
C THR A 137 18.55 -19.19 8.96
N ASP A 138 19.69 -18.82 8.37
CA ASP A 138 19.90 -17.46 7.85
C ASP A 138 19.07 -17.21 6.60
N LYS A 139 18.97 -18.21 5.70
CA LYS A 139 18.09 -18.14 4.53
C LYS A 139 16.63 -17.95 4.95
N VAL A 140 16.14 -18.75 5.90
CA VAL A 140 14.77 -18.64 6.42
C VAL A 140 14.54 -17.26 7.06
N ARG A 141 15.53 -16.73 7.79
CA ARG A 141 15.44 -15.37 8.36
C ARG A 141 15.33 -14.31 7.27
N ALA A 142 16.20 -14.34 6.26
CA ALA A 142 16.18 -13.40 5.13
C ALA A 142 14.84 -13.48 4.37
N GLN A 143 14.38 -14.69 4.05
CA GLN A 143 13.11 -14.93 3.37
C GLN A 143 11.91 -14.41 4.16
N ASN A 144 11.88 -14.64 5.48
CA ASN A 144 10.80 -14.12 6.33
C ASN A 144 10.75 -12.59 6.32
N ARG A 145 11.92 -11.92 6.40
CA ARG A 145 12.00 -10.45 6.31
C ARG A 145 11.56 -9.95 4.94
N ALA A 146 12.05 -10.55 3.87
CA ALA A 146 11.67 -10.20 2.51
C ALA A 146 10.17 -10.42 2.26
N ARG A 147 9.58 -11.49 2.78
CA ARG A 147 8.14 -11.76 2.69
C ARG A 147 7.32 -10.69 3.39
N THR A 148 7.67 -10.33 4.63
CA THR A 148 6.97 -9.26 5.36
C THR A 148 7.06 -7.95 4.59
N LEU A 149 8.27 -7.56 4.14
CA LEU A 149 8.49 -6.35 3.35
C LEU A 149 7.70 -6.36 2.03
N GLY A 150 7.63 -7.51 1.35
CA GLY A 150 6.87 -7.68 0.12
C GLY A 150 5.36 -7.50 0.29
N VAL A 151 4.79 -7.95 1.41
CA VAL A 151 3.38 -7.72 1.73
C VAL A 151 3.14 -6.24 1.99
N VAL A 152 3.88 -5.63 2.92
CA VAL A 152 3.63 -4.24 3.34
C VAL A 152 3.91 -3.23 2.23
N ARG A 153 4.82 -3.53 1.30
CA ARG A 153 5.08 -2.69 0.11
C ARG A 153 3.83 -2.45 -0.74
N ASN A 154 2.93 -3.42 -0.78
CA ASN A 154 1.75 -3.36 -1.64
C ASN A 154 0.53 -2.70 -0.97
N LEU A 155 0.58 -2.46 0.35
CA LEU A 155 -0.48 -1.79 1.10
C LEU A 155 -0.41 -0.27 0.93
N ASP A 156 -1.58 0.36 0.95
CA ASP A 156 -1.73 1.81 1.09
C ASP A 156 -1.50 2.21 2.55
N PRO A 157 -0.46 3.03 2.86
CA PRO A 157 -0.12 3.36 4.25
C PRO A 157 -1.19 4.20 4.96
N ILE A 158 -2.18 4.72 4.22
CA ILE A 158 -3.24 5.59 4.74
C ILE A 158 -4.56 4.84 4.77
N ARG A 159 -5.02 4.30 3.63
CA ARG A 159 -6.32 3.59 3.54
C ARG A 159 -6.28 2.23 4.22
N GLU A 160 -5.15 1.53 4.11
CA GLU A 160 -4.97 0.17 4.64
C GLU A 160 -4.11 0.19 5.92
N ARG A 161 -4.12 1.32 6.64
CA ARG A 161 -3.29 1.54 7.85
C ARG A 161 -3.47 0.44 8.90
N SER A 162 -4.70 0.00 9.15
CA SER A 162 -4.96 -1.06 10.14
C SER A 162 -4.35 -2.40 9.74
N GLU A 163 -4.36 -2.71 8.45
CA GLU A 163 -3.74 -3.92 7.91
C GLU A 163 -2.21 -3.83 7.95
N LEU A 164 -1.66 -2.65 7.61
CA LEU A 164 -0.24 -2.35 7.75
C LEU A 164 0.22 -2.51 9.21
N GLU A 165 -0.51 -1.94 10.16
CA GLU A 165 -0.26 -2.06 11.61
C GLU A 165 -0.30 -3.52 12.07
N ALA A 166 -1.27 -4.31 11.59
CA ALA A 166 -1.38 -5.74 11.91
C ALA A 166 -0.18 -6.56 11.39
N HIS A 167 0.23 -6.32 10.15
CA HIS A 167 1.39 -7.01 9.56
C HIS A 167 2.71 -6.65 10.23
N LEU A 168 2.88 -5.39 10.63
CA LEU A 168 4.08 -4.90 11.30
C LEU A 168 4.06 -5.12 12.82
N LYS A 169 2.90 -5.48 13.38
CA LYS A 169 2.68 -5.63 14.83
C LYS A 169 3.02 -4.36 15.62
N THR A 170 2.73 -3.20 15.02
CA THR A 170 2.95 -1.87 15.60
C THR A 170 1.66 -1.06 15.53
N ARG A 171 1.60 0.09 16.22
CA ARG A 171 0.46 1.02 16.13
C ARG A 171 0.96 2.41 15.75
N GLY A 172 0.22 3.07 14.87
CA GLY A 172 0.55 4.40 14.38
C GLY A 172 1.53 4.36 13.21
N LEU A 173 1.32 5.32 12.30
CA LEU A 173 2.05 5.40 11.04
C LEU A 173 3.57 5.61 11.21
N GLY A 174 3.98 6.43 12.19
CA GLY A 174 5.40 6.64 12.51
C GLY A 174 6.09 5.33 12.91
N ALA A 175 5.48 4.56 13.82
CA ALA A 175 6.02 3.27 14.24
C ALA A 175 6.03 2.25 13.10
N CYS A 176 5.05 2.28 12.19
CA CYS A 176 5.07 1.45 10.99
C CYS A 176 6.26 1.79 10.07
N ILE A 177 6.54 3.08 9.84
CA ILE A 177 7.68 3.51 9.02
C ILE A 177 8.99 3.08 9.66
N GLU A 178 9.16 3.30 10.97
CA GLU A 178 10.34 2.86 11.72
C GLU A 178 10.54 1.34 11.66
N GLN A 179 9.45 0.58 11.82
CA GLN A 179 9.50 -0.88 11.75
C GLN A 179 9.84 -1.39 10.35
N VAL A 180 9.34 -0.75 9.29
CA VAL A 180 9.76 -1.06 7.91
C VAL A 180 11.25 -0.79 7.72
N ASN A 181 11.76 0.37 8.17
CA ASN A 181 13.18 0.70 8.08
C ASN A 181 14.05 -0.30 8.86
N LYS A 182 13.60 -0.73 10.04
CA LYS A 182 14.26 -1.77 10.82
C LYS A 182 14.29 -3.11 10.08
N LEU A 183 13.18 -3.55 9.51
CA LEU A 183 13.11 -4.80 8.74
C LEU A 183 14.03 -4.75 7.50
N ILE A 184 14.10 -3.60 6.84
CA ILE A 184 15.04 -3.35 5.73
C ILE A 184 16.49 -3.50 6.20
N GLN A 185 16.84 -2.89 7.33
CA GLN A 185 18.19 -2.95 7.88
C GLN A 185 18.55 -4.38 8.33
N GLU A 186 17.64 -5.07 9.01
CA GLU A 186 17.81 -6.48 9.38
C GLU A 186 18.02 -7.36 8.14
N LEU A 187 17.27 -7.13 7.05
CA LEU A 187 17.46 -7.88 5.81
C LEU A 187 18.86 -7.64 5.20
N ARG A 188 19.31 -6.38 5.17
CA ARG A 188 20.66 -6.02 4.72
C ARG A 188 21.74 -6.73 5.52
N GLU A 189 21.63 -6.70 6.84
CA GLU A 189 22.59 -7.30 7.75
C GLU A 189 22.65 -8.81 7.56
N VAL A 190 21.50 -9.49 7.50
CA VAL A 190 21.45 -10.94 7.29
C VAL A 190 22.07 -11.34 5.95
N ILE A 191 21.78 -10.61 4.87
CA ILE A 191 22.39 -10.90 3.56
C ILE A 191 23.90 -10.66 3.60
N ALA A 192 24.35 -9.56 4.22
CA ALA A 192 25.77 -9.25 4.34
C ALA A 192 26.54 -10.27 5.21
N ASP A 193 25.92 -10.80 6.26
CA ASP A 193 26.50 -11.85 7.10
C ASP A 193 26.60 -13.17 6.33
N ILE A 194 25.56 -13.54 5.56
CA ILE A 194 25.61 -14.70 4.65
C ILE A 194 26.78 -14.57 3.67
N ASP A 195 26.98 -13.40 3.09
CA ASP A 195 28.06 -13.15 2.13
C ASP A 195 29.43 -13.25 2.78
N ARG A 196 29.57 -12.68 3.98
CA ARG A 196 30.83 -12.71 4.74
C ARG A 196 31.18 -14.15 5.15
N ASP A 197 30.19 -14.91 5.60
CA ASP A 197 30.38 -16.31 5.98
C ASP A 197 30.67 -17.18 4.77
N HIS A 198 30.02 -16.92 3.62
CA HIS A 198 30.34 -17.60 2.38
C HIS A 198 31.78 -17.34 1.95
N ALA A 199 32.23 -16.07 1.98
CA ALA A 199 33.58 -15.67 1.59
C ALA A 199 34.69 -16.22 2.51
N ARG A 200 34.38 -16.48 3.78
CA ARG A 200 35.32 -17.09 4.76
C ARG A 200 35.50 -18.60 4.55
N ARG A 201 34.62 -19.26 3.81
CA ARG A 201 34.72 -20.71 3.57
C ARG A 201 35.89 -21.02 2.64
N PRO A 202 36.50 -22.21 2.73
CA PRO A 202 37.49 -22.66 1.75
C PRO A 202 36.93 -22.61 0.32
N PRO A 203 37.72 -22.24 -0.71
CA PRO A 203 37.25 -22.14 -2.09
C PRO A 203 36.55 -23.42 -2.60
N GLU A 204 37.04 -24.59 -2.20
CA GLU A 204 36.46 -25.90 -2.55
C GLU A 204 35.03 -26.05 -2.03
N VAL A 205 34.77 -25.58 -0.80
CA VAL A 205 33.43 -25.55 -0.20
C VAL A 205 32.54 -24.56 -0.92
N GLN A 206 33.06 -23.39 -1.30
CA GLN A 206 32.29 -22.38 -2.03
C GLN A 206 31.81 -22.90 -3.40
N VAL A 207 32.72 -23.51 -4.17
CA VAL A 207 32.41 -24.12 -5.48
C VAL A 207 31.40 -25.25 -5.35
N ALA A 208 31.55 -26.10 -4.33
CA ALA A 208 30.61 -27.18 -4.07
C ALA A 208 29.19 -26.67 -3.76
N ILE A 209 29.06 -25.62 -2.92
CA ILE A 209 27.76 -24.99 -2.62
C ILE A 209 27.14 -24.45 -3.90
N GLN A 210 27.89 -23.68 -4.69
CA GLN A 210 27.39 -23.04 -5.91
C GLN A 210 26.90 -24.08 -6.94
N ARG A 211 27.63 -25.19 -7.09
CA ARG A 211 27.22 -26.29 -7.97
C ARG A 211 26.01 -27.05 -7.43
N ALA A 212 25.95 -27.30 -6.13
CA ALA A 212 24.81 -27.97 -5.51
C ALA A 212 23.50 -27.18 -5.63
N THR A 213 23.56 -25.85 -5.64
CA THR A 213 22.39 -24.98 -5.86
C THR A 213 22.05 -24.74 -7.32
N SER A 214 22.94 -25.11 -8.26
CA SER A 214 22.70 -24.99 -9.70
C SER A 214 21.67 -26.03 -10.19
N SER A 215 21.09 -25.81 -11.37
CA SER A 215 20.12 -26.73 -11.98
C SER A 215 20.68 -28.15 -12.21
N GLY A 216 22.00 -28.29 -12.35
CA GLY A 216 22.69 -29.57 -12.50
C GLY A 216 22.97 -30.30 -11.18
N GLY A 217 22.90 -29.62 -10.04
CA GLY A 217 23.29 -30.16 -8.73
C GLY A 217 24.78 -30.51 -8.64
N LEU A 218 25.21 -31.04 -7.49
CA LEU A 218 26.56 -31.53 -7.29
C LEU A 218 26.61 -33.03 -7.65
N PRO A 219 27.41 -33.45 -8.65
CA PRO A 219 27.49 -34.85 -9.05
C PRO A 219 28.17 -35.70 -7.98
N LEU A 220 27.68 -36.93 -7.78
CA LEU A 220 28.16 -37.84 -6.72
C LEU A 220 29.66 -38.15 -6.84
N SER A 221 30.20 -38.13 -8.06
CA SER A 221 31.62 -38.34 -8.36
C SER A 221 32.54 -37.25 -7.81
N GLU A 222 32.01 -36.05 -7.54
CA GLU A 222 32.75 -34.93 -6.95
C GLU A 222 32.67 -34.91 -5.42
N VAL A 223 31.87 -35.80 -4.82
CA VAL A 223 31.71 -35.91 -3.36
C VAL A 223 32.83 -36.77 -2.78
N THR A 224 33.96 -36.14 -2.46
CA THR A 224 35.10 -36.81 -1.81
C THR A 224 34.98 -36.79 -0.28
N PRO A 225 35.66 -37.70 0.45
CA PRO A 225 35.73 -37.67 1.91
C PRO A 225 36.28 -36.33 2.45
N GLU A 226 37.24 -35.73 1.76
CA GLU A 226 37.84 -34.44 2.11
C GLU A 226 36.81 -33.30 1.97
N LEU A 227 36.04 -33.30 0.88
CA LEU A 227 34.95 -32.33 0.68
C LEU A 227 33.86 -32.50 1.74
N MET A 228 33.47 -33.73 2.07
CA MET A 228 32.50 -34.00 3.13
C MET A 228 32.99 -33.55 4.51
N ALA A 229 34.27 -33.74 4.82
CA ALA A 229 34.87 -33.24 6.05
C ALA A 229 34.89 -31.70 6.08
N ALA A 230 35.23 -31.05 4.96
CA ALA A 230 35.22 -29.60 4.81
C ALA A 230 33.80 -29.03 4.96
N LEU A 231 32.80 -29.63 4.31
CA LEU A 231 31.38 -29.24 4.42
C LEU A 231 30.82 -29.44 5.84
N ARG A 232 31.22 -30.52 6.53
CA ARG A 232 30.85 -30.77 7.93
C ARG A 232 31.48 -29.72 8.85
N SER A 233 32.76 -29.43 8.67
CA SER A 233 33.48 -28.41 9.46
C SER A 233 32.90 -27.00 9.25
N ALA A 234 32.38 -26.72 8.05
CA ALA A 234 31.73 -25.47 7.69
C ALA A 234 30.25 -25.41 8.09
N GLY A 235 29.69 -26.46 8.71
CA GLY A 235 28.33 -26.49 9.24
C GLY A 235 27.22 -26.39 8.18
N VAL A 236 27.52 -26.72 6.92
CA VAL A 236 26.59 -26.55 5.78
C VAL A 236 26.03 -27.86 5.24
N LEU A 237 26.39 -29.01 5.84
CA LEU A 237 25.99 -30.33 5.34
C LEU A 237 24.47 -30.47 5.16
N ASP A 238 23.68 -29.91 6.09
CA ASP A 238 22.22 -29.99 6.09
C ASP A 238 21.56 -29.14 4.99
N ALA A 239 22.33 -28.24 4.34
CA ALA A 239 21.86 -27.39 3.26
C ALA A 239 22.07 -28.01 1.86
N PHE A 240 22.70 -29.19 1.76
CA PHE A 240 22.98 -29.87 0.50
C PHE A 240 21.92 -30.91 0.15
N VAL A 241 21.29 -30.77 -1.01
CA VAL A 241 20.48 -31.82 -1.63
C VAL A 241 21.36 -32.56 -2.64
N VAL A 242 21.83 -33.75 -2.29
CA VAL A 242 22.59 -34.61 -3.21
C VAL A 242 21.60 -35.29 -4.17
N ARG A 243 21.74 -35.05 -5.48
CA ARG A 243 20.93 -35.74 -6.50
C ARG A 243 21.70 -36.93 -7.04
N ARG A 244 21.05 -38.09 -7.11
CA ARG A 244 21.55 -39.22 -7.90
C ARG A 244 21.33 -38.88 -9.37
N SER A 245 22.37 -38.46 -10.06
CA SER A 245 22.47 -38.53 -11.52
C SER A 245 22.61 -39.99 -11.92
#